data_AF-A0AAU5J4K2-F1
#
_entry.id   AF-A0AAU5J4K2-F1
#
_cell.length_a   1.000
_cell.length_b   1.000
_cell.length_c   1.000
_cell.angle_alpha   90.00
_cell.angle_beta   90.00
_cell.angle_gamma   90.00
#
_symmetry.space_group_name_H-M   'P 1'
#
loop_
_entity.id
_entity.type
_entity.pdbx_description
1 polymer ?
#
loop_
_entity_poly.entity_id
_entity_poly.type
_entity_poly.pdbx_seq_one_letter_code
_entity_poly.pdbx_strand_id
1 'polypeptide(L)'
;MRIGVIGLGVIAPFFLQAIEDDPELRLTAVCDLDRRKLDGFAPETAVFADHRELLASGLVDGVVVTLPNHAHAPVVADALRAGVHVCCEKPLTVRAEDAHHLVRLAEEHATTLFTAFHRRYNTHVQELATQLADRSQISHVTSRYQEKIEEHSGTEGWYQDIDRCGGGCVIDNGPNALDALETVLGPLTLTDATIGDVRSGVEFCAELHLATTDGIPVLVDLDWALETGERKDITVHLKDGRQLYADMLDGFEAFKSSLDHEYAGIMADFHRTVRDGRSGPDRGPHIVDLVEEAYAIGRTREERLRMNTKEPVSARLVKLLFHRRTDRGMRLSPWQSRCVRAGDVHELVTTTDLPTTTGDRVDHVGFLGFAEFGAGTVIDRGDVVTGPHGPIGRVAGFDECHAPNHYNILIDTERVLTAEDLNLHTLDTLTFSGGTR
;
A
#
# COMPACT_ATOMS: atom_id res chain seq x y z
N MET A 1 -0.35 -35.62 -1.69
CA MET A 1 -0.10 -34.75 -0.53
C MET A 1 -1.42 -34.25 0.03
N ARG A 2 -1.62 -34.32 1.34
CA ARG A 2 -2.82 -33.84 2.04
C ARG A 2 -2.69 -32.35 2.32
N ILE A 3 -3.66 -31.55 1.85
CA ILE A 3 -3.62 -30.10 1.92
C ILE A 3 -4.71 -29.57 2.84
N GLY A 4 -4.33 -28.62 3.70
CA GLY A 4 -5.25 -27.73 4.39
C GLY A 4 -5.32 -26.35 3.73
N VAL A 5 -6.47 -25.67 3.77
CA VAL A 5 -6.57 -24.26 3.37
C VAL A 5 -6.99 -23.42 4.58
N ILE A 6 -6.19 -22.40 4.90
CA ILE A 6 -6.42 -21.48 6.03
C ILE A 6 -6.75 -20.09 5.48
N GLY A 7 -7.99 -19.65 5.71
CA GLY A 7 -8.61 -18.50 5.06
C GLY A 7 -9.38 -18.93 3.83
N LEU A 8 -10.68 -18.66 3.79
CA LEU A 8 -11.57 -18.93 2.66
C LEU A 8 -12.02 -17.59 2.05
N GLY A 9 -11.04 -16.74 1.78
CA GLY A 9 -11.22 -15.40 1.18
C GLY A 9 -11.52 -15.46 -0.31
N VAL A 10 -11.44 -14.30 -0.97
CA VAL A 10 -11.75 -14.12 -2.40
C VAL A 10 -10.91 -15.01 -3.31
N ILE A 11 -9.68 -15.34 -2.91
CA ILE A 11 -8.73 -16.11 -3.73
C ILE A 11 -8.73 -17.61 -3.43
N ALA A 12 -9.25 -18.02 -2.27
CA ALA A 12 -9.28 -19.43 -1.87
C ALA A 12 -9.96 -20.36 -2.90
N PRO A 13 -11.04 -19.98 -3.62
CA PRO A 13 -11.64 -20.81 -4.66
C PRO A 13 -10.65 -21.29 -5.73
N PHE A 14 -9.67 -20.46 -6.13
CA PHE A 14 -8.67 -20.85 -7.14
C PHE A 14 -7.72 -21.92 -6.63
N PHE A 15 -7.31 -21.83 -5.36
CA PHE A 15 -6.54 -22.90 -4.72
C PHE A 15 -7.35 -24.19 -4.55
N LEU A 16 -8.62 -24.07 -4.13
CA LEU A 16 -9.49 -25.23 -3.97
C LEU A 16 -9.68 -25.97 -5.30
N GLN A 17 -9.92 -25.23 -6.39
CA GLN A 17 -10.01 -25.79 -7.74
C GLN A 17 -8.69 -26.44 -8.17
N ALA A 18 -7.55 -25.75 -7.99
CA ALA A 18 -6.23 -26.29 -8.31
C ALA A 18 -5.89 -27.57 -7.53
N ILE A 19 -6.33 -27.68 -6.27
CA ILE A 19 -6.18 -28.88 -5.45
C ILE A 19 -7.09 -30.01 -5.95
N GLU A 20 -8.32 -29.71 -6.36
CA GLU A 20 -9.28 -30.68 -6.88
C GLU A 20 -8.85 -31.26 -8.22
N ASP A 21 -8.26 -30.44 -9.09
CA ASP A 21 -7.81 -30.82 -10.43
C ASP A 21 -6.50 -31.62 -10.44
N ASP A 22 -5.70 -31.56 -9.37
CA ASP A 22 -4.43 -32.30 -9.26
C ASP A 22 -4.64 -33.65 -8.53
N PRO A 23 -4.52 -34.81 -9.22
CA PRO A 23 -4.72 -36.12 -8.60
C PRO A 23 -3.65 -36.49 -7.57
N GLU A 24 -2.52 -35.79 -7.53
CA GLU A 24 -1.50 -35.97 -6.50
C GLU A 24 -1.80 -35.16 -5.22
N LEU A 25 -2.79 -34.27 -5.25
CA LEU A 25 -3.24 -33.47 -4.11
C LEU A 25 -4.57 -33.97 -3.57
N ARG A 26 -4.83 -33.66 -2.30
CA ARG A 26 -6.13 -33.94 -1.68
C ARG A 26 -6.43 -32.88 -0.63
N LEU A 27 -7.55 -32.19 -0.78
CA LEU A 27 -8.09 -31.34 0.28
C LEU A 27 -8.57 -32.21 1.44
N THR A 28 -8.03 -31.99 2.64
CA THR A 28 -8.38 -32.76 3.84
C THR A 28 -8.86 -31.90 5.00
N ALA A 29 -8.54 -30.61 4.98
CA ALA A 29 -8.96 -29.68 6.00
C ALA A 29 -9.17 -28.26 5.46
N VAL A 30 -10.10 -27.51 6.05
CA VAL A 30 -10.27 -26.08 5.81
C VAL A 30 -10.45 -25.34 7.12
N CYS A 31 -10.01 -24.09 7.18
CA CYS A 31 -10.12 -23.24 8.36
C CYS A 31 -10.50 -21.81 7.99
N ASP A 32 -11.53 -21.27 8.63
CA ASP A 32 -11.90 -19.85 8.55
C ASP A 32 -12.59 -19.42 9.86
N LEU A 33 -12.38 -18.17 10.26
CA LEU A 33 -13.04 -17.58 11.43
C LEU A 33 -14.54 -17.37 11.18
N ASP A 34 -14.92 -17.10 9.94
CA ASP A 34 -16.32 -16.99 9.51
C ASP A 34 -16.89 -18.38 9.24
N ARG A 35 -17.59 -18.93 10.24
CA ARG A 35 -18.18 -20.27 10.17
C ARG A 35 -19.10 -20.48 8.97
N ARG A 36 -19.71 -19.42 8.41
CA ARG A 36 -20.55 -19.52 7.21
C ARG A 36 -19.76 -19.98 5.98
N LYS A 37 -18.46 -19.69 5.93
CA LYS A 37 -17.57 -20.13 4.85
C LYS A 37 -17.19 -21.60 4.96
N LEU A 38 -17.40 -22.24 6.12
CA LEU A 38 -17.11 -23.65 6.36
C LEU A 38 -18.26 -24.58 5.92
N ASP A 39 -19.41 -24.01 5.52
CA ASP A 39 -20.55 -24.77 5.04
C ASP A 39 -20.31 -25.30 3.61
N GLY A 40 -20.80 -26.50 3.31
CA GLY A 40 -20.81 -27.03 1.94
C GLY A 40 -19.58 -27.84 1.51
N PHE A 41 -18.57 -27.99 2.37
CA PHE A 41 -17.46 -28.93 2.12
C PHE A 41 -17.91 -30.38 2.26
N ALA A 42 -17.25 -31.27 1.51
CA ALA A 42 -17.54 -32.70 1.52
C ALA A 42 -17.30 -33.32 2.91
N PRO A 43 -18.02 -34.40 3.31
CA PRO A 43 -17.90 -35.03 4.63
C PRO A 43 -16.47 -35.46 5.02
N GLU A 44 -15.62 -35.74 4.05
CA GLU A 44 -14.23 -36.13 4.20
C GLU A 44 -13.27 -34.95 4.46
N THR A 45 -13.71 -33.71 4.26
CA THR A 45 -12.94 -32.49 4.53
C THR A 45 -13.27 -31.98 5.93
N ALA A 46 -12.30 -32.05 6.84
CA ALA A 46 -12.48 -31.55 8.19
C ALA A 46 -12.54 -30.02 8.20
N VAL A 47 -13.46 -29.45 8.99
CA VAL A 47 -13.63 -28.00 9.11
C VAL A 47 -13.16 -27.51 10.48
N PHE A 48 -12.42 -26.42 10.51
CA PHE A 48 -11.86 -25.83 11.72
C PHE A 48 -12.19 -24.34 11.80
N ALA A 49 -12.32 -23.82 13.02
CA ALA A 49 -12.46 -22.38 13.27
C ALA A 49 -11.21 -21.77 13.93
N ASP A 50 -10.18 -22.60 14.19
CA ASP A 50 -8.87 -22.21 14.71
C ASP A 50 -7.80 -22.95 13.91
N HIS A 51 -6.85 -22.20 13.33
CA HIS A 51 -5.79 -22.79 12.51
C HIS A 51 -4.87 -23.68 13.34
N ARG A 52 -4.73 -23.43 14.64
CA ARG A 52 -3.90 -24.25 15.54
C ARG A 52 -4.49 -25.64 15.74
N GLU A 53 -5.82 -25.74 15.79
CA GLU A 53 -6.52 -27.02 15.84
C GLU A 53 -6.34 -27.80 14.53
N LEU A 54 -6.43 -27.11 13.39
CA LEU A 54 -6.14 -27.70 12.07
C LEU A 54 -4.71 -28.25 12.02
N LEU A 55 -3.72 -27.46 12.43
CA LEU A 55 -2.31 -27.85 12.43
C LEU A 55 -2.03 -29.02 13.38
N ALA A 56 -2.67 -29.05 14.55
CA ALA A 56 -2.52 -30.14 15.53
C ALA A 56 -3.27 -31.44 15.15
N SER A 57 -4.15 -31.40 14.15
CA SER A 57 -5.03 -32.52 13.79
C SER A 57 -4.31 -33.72 13.18
N GLY A 58 -3.10 -33.52 12.64
CA GLY A 58 -2.38 -34.54 11.86
C GLY A 58 -3.03 -34.89 10.52
N LEU A 59 -4.02 -34.10 10.07
CA LEU A 59 -4.75 -34.34 8.82
C LEU A 59 -4.05 -33.81 7.57
N VAL A 60 -3.07 -32.92 7.72
CA VAL A 60 -2.42 -32.20 6.61
C VAL A 60 -0.92 -32.51 6.56
N ASP A 61 -0.37 -32.53 5.35
CA ASP A 61 1.08 -32.54 5.09
C ASP A 61 1.56 -31.11 4.79
N GLY A 62 0.73 -30.31 4.11
CA GLY A 62 0.97 -28.90 3.85
C GLY A 62 -0.29 -28.05 3.95
N VAL A 63 -0.13 -26.73 4.09
CA VAL A 63 -1.23 -25.76 4.12
C VAL A 63 -1.05 -24.66 3.10
N VAL A 64 -2.16 -24.20 2.54
CA VAL A 64 -2.27 -22.94 1.81
C VAL A 64 -2.79 -21.87 2.77
N VAL A 65 -2.12 -20.73 2.86
CA VAL A 65 -2.52 -19.58 3.69
C VAL A 65 -2.99 -18.45 2.79
N THR A 66 -4.26 -18.07 2.86
CA THR A 66 -4.87 -16.98 2.06
C THR A 66 -5.64 -16.01 2.97
N LEU A 67 -4.92 -15.43 3.93
CA LEU A 67 -5.48 -14.53 4.93
C LEU A 67 -5.25 -13.05 4.52
N PRO A 68 -5.78 -12.07 5.25
CA PRO A 68 -5.32 -10.70 5.10
C PRO A 68 -3.82 -10.58 5.41
N ASN A 69 -3.10 -9.68 4.72
CA ASN A 69 -1.63 -9.61 4.71
C ASN A 69 -0.97 -9.65 6.09
N HIS A 70 -1.44 -8.85 7.06
CA HIS A 70 -0.89 -8.82 8.42
C HIS A 70 -0.95 -10.17 9.17
N ALA A 71 -1.86 -11.06 8.79
CA ALA A 71 -2.09 -12.34 9.45
C ALA A 71 -1.23 -13.47 8.87
N HIS A 72 -0.56 -13.27 7.72
CA HIS A 72 0.32 -14.27 7.11
C HIS A 72 1.44 -14.70 8.06
N ALA A 73 2.28 -13.75 8.49
CA ALA A 73 3.46 -14.05 9.31
C ALA A 73 3.18 -14.93 10.54
N PRO A 74 2.23 -14.59 11.44
CA PRO A 74 1.98 -15.41 12.63
C PRO A 74 1.43 -16.80 12.28
N VAL A 75 0.56 -16.93 11.29
CA VAL A 75 -0.06 -18.22 10.92
C VAL A 75 0.93 -19.12 10.18
N VAL A 76 1.75 -18.56 9.29
CA VAL A 76 2.82 -19.28 8.61
C VAL A 76 3.84 -19.78 9.64
N ALA A 77 4.23 -18.94 10.61
CA ALA A 77 5.14 -19.34 11.67
C ALA A 77 4.58 -20.50 12.52
N ASP A 78 3.30 -20.47 12.87
CA ASP A 78 2.63 -21.57 13.59
C ASP A 78 2.66 -22.88 12.77
N ALA A 79 2.41 -22.81 11.46
CA ALA A 79 2.42 -23.97 10.58
C ALA A 79 3.83 -24.57 10.41
N LEU A 80 4.84 -23.73 10.18
CA LEU A 80 6.24 -24.18 10.05
C LEU A 80 6.72 -24.85 11.36
N ARG A 81 6.39 -24.29 12.53
CA ARG A 81 6.71 -24.89 13.84
C ARG A 81 6.02 -26.22 14.08
N ALA A 82 4.83 -26.41 13.51
CA ALA A 82 4.11 -27.69 13.56
C ALA A 82 4.71 -28.75 12.61
N GLY A 83 5.76 -28.42 11.85
CA GLY A 83 6.36 -29.33 10.87
C GLY A 83 5.52 -29.50 9.60
N VAL A 84 4.66 -28.52 9.30
CA VAL A 84 3.76 -28.53 8.13
C VAL A 84 4.36 -27.66 7.03
N HIS A 85 4.35 -28.14 5.79
CA HIS A 85 4.81 -27.36 4.62
C HIS A 85 3.83 -26.21 4.32
N VAL A 86 4.30 -25.06 3.88
CA VAL A 86 3.46 -23.86 3.69
C VAL A 86 3.58 -23.30 2.27
N CYS A 87 2.43 -23.10 1.64
CA CYS A 87 2.23 -22.22 0.50
C CYS A 87 1.47 -20.97 0.97
N CYS A 88 2.10 -19.80 0.96
CA CYS A 88 1.50 -18.56 1.44
C CYS A 88 1.14 -17.66 0.24
N GLU A 89 -0.05 -17.08 0.25
CA GLU A 89 -0.39 -15.99 -0.66
C GLU A 89 0.56 -14.81 -0.54
N LYS A 90 0.67 -14.05 -1.63
CA LYS A 90 1.43 -12.79 -1.64
C LYS A 90 0.61 -11.69 -0.95
N PRO A 91 1.28 -10.69 -0.35
CA PRO A 91 2.69 -10.68 0.01
C PRO A 91 2.98 -11.73 1.11
N LEU A 92 4.18 -12.31 1.12
CA LEU A 92 4.55 -13.29 2.15
C LEU A 92 4.37 -12.72 3.57
N THR A 93 4.79 -11.47 3.77
CA THR A 93 4.60 -10.68 4.99
C THR A 93 4.50 -9.19 4.65
N VAL A 94 4.09 -8.37 5.62
CA VAL A 94 4.09 -6.91 5.50
C VAL A 94 5.44 -6.25 5.88
N ARG A 95 6.42 -7.05 6.34
CA ARG A 95 7.75 -6.59 6.77
C ARG A 95 8.81 -7.61 6.39
N ALA A 96 9.95 -7.17 5.86
CA ALA A 96 11.03 -8.06 5.46
C ALA A 96 11.59 -8.87 6.63
N GLU A 97 11.73 -8.25 7.80
CA GLU A 97 12.20 -8.91 9.02
C GLU A 97 11.42 -10.20 9.31
N ASP A 98 10.09 -10.14 9.16
CA ASP A 98 9.21 -11.28 9.36
C ASP A 98 9.43 -12.34 8.26
N ALA A 99 9.56 -11.95 6.99
CA ALA A 99 9.81 -12.88 5.89
C ALA A 99 11.12 -13.67 6.11
N HIS A 100 12.20 -12.97 6.46
CA HIS A 100 13.48 -13.60 6.80
C HIS A 100 13.40 -14.49 8.05
N HIS A 101 12.54 -14.15 9.02
CA HIS A 101 12.27 -15.03 10.15
C HIS A 101 11.58 -16.33 9.74
N LEU A 102 10.60 -16.26 8.83
CA LEU A 102 9.89 -17.44 8.33
C LEU A 102 10.82 -18.39 7.56
N VAL A 103 11.76 -17.86 6.76
CA VAL A 103 12.78 -18.69 6.10
C VAL A 103 13.59 -19.49 7.11
N ARG A 104 14.08 -18.83 8.17
CA ARG A 104 14.85 -19.50 9.23
C ARG A 104 14.02 -20.58 9.93
N LEU A 105 12.74 -20.34 10.18
CA LEU A 105 11.84 -21.33 10.76
C LEU A 105 11.64 -22.53 9.82
N ALA A 106 11.46 -22.29 8.52
CA ALA A 106 11.32 -23.35 7.53
C ALA A 106 12.57 -24.24 7.47
N GLU A 107 13.76 -23.64 7.50
CA GLU A 107 15.04 -24.35 7.59
C GLU A 107 15.18 -25.14 8.89
N GLU A 108 14.86 -24.52 10.04
CA GLU A 108 14.94 -25.14 11.38
C GLU A 108 14.05 -26.38 11.49
N HIS A 109 12.84 -26.31 10.92
CA HIS A 109 11.85 -27.38 10.99
C HIS A 109 11.88 -28.33 9.78
N ALA A 110 12.83 -28.14 8.85
CA ALA A 110 12.94 -28.91 7.61
C ALA A 110 11.62 -28.95 6.79
N THR A 111 10.91 -27.84 6.78
CA THR A 111 9.66 -27.63 6.04
C THR A 111 9.88 -26.74 4.83
N THR A 112 8.93 -26.78 3.90
CA THR A 112 8.94 -25.91 2.71
C THR A 112 8.18 -24.64 3.03
N LEU A 113 8.79 -23.50 2.71
CA LEU A 113 8.08 -22.22 2.60
C LEU A 113 8.04 -21.85 1.12
N PHE A 114 6.84 -21.57 0.62
CA PHE A 114 6.60 -21.24 -0.78
C PHE A 114 5.67 -20.03 -0.87
N THR A 115 6.10 -18.97 -1.54
CA THR A 115 5.26 -17.79 -1.78
C THR A 115 4.56 -17.89 -3.12
N ALA A 116 3.23 -17.77 -3.11
CA ALA A 116 2.35 -17.96 -4.26
C ALA A 116 2.31 -16.73 -5.17
N PHE A 117 3.31 -16.60 -6.04
CA PHE A 117 3.29 -15.63 -7.13
C PHE A 117 2.64 -16.25 -8.36
N HIS A 118 1.38 -15.93 -8.63
CA HIS A 118 0.64 -16.59 -9.71
C HIS A 118 1.13 -16.16 -11.11
N ARG A 119 1.57 -14.90 -11.26
CA ARG A 119 1.89 -14.32 -12.57
C ARG A 119 3.09 -14.92 -13.28
N ARG A 120 3.99 -15.61 -12.59
CA ARG A 120 5.06 -16.37 -13.26
C ARG A 120 4.50 -17.54 -14.06
N TYR A 121 3.31 -18.05 -13.78
CA TYR A 121 2.70 -19.17 -14.53
C TYR A 121 1.81 -18.70 -15.68
N ASN A 122 1.63 -17.38 -15.84
CA ASN A 122 0.85 -16.83 -16.93
C ASN A 122 1.48 -17.21 -18.28
N THR A 123 0.66 -17.73 -19.20
CA THR A 123 1.13 -18.25 -20.49
C THR A 123 1.84 -17.17 -21.32
N HIS A 124 1.31 -15.95 -21.36
CA HIS A 124 1.90 -14.84 -22.13
C HIS A 124 3.25 -14.39 -21.53
N VAL A 125 3.39 -14.43 -20.20
CA VAL A 125 4.68 -14.15 -19.51
C VAL A 125 5.72 -15.23 -19.85
N GLN A 126 5.34 -16.50 -19.85
CA GLN A 126 6.20 -17.63 -20.21
C GLN A 126 6.62 -17.58 -21.69
N GLU A 127 5.70 -17.22 -22.58
CA GLU A 127 6.00 -17.02 -24.00
C GLU A 127 6.98 -15.86 -24.21
N LEU A 128 6.77 -14.73 -23.53
CA LEU A 128 7.69 -13.59 -23.58
C LEU A 128 9.09 -13.97 -23.09
N ALA A 129 9.20 -14.70 -21.99
CA ALA A 129 10.48 -15.21 -21.48
C ALA A 129 11.20 -16.08 -22.52
N THR A 130 10.47 -16.92 -23.26
CA THR A 130 11.02 -17.78 -24.31
C THR A 130 11.48 -16.99 -25.54
N GLN A 131 10.79 -15.90 -25.89
CA GLN A 131 11.14 -15.04 -27.03
C GLN A 131 12.41 -14.21 -26.78
N LEU A 132 12.77 -13.95 -25.52
CA LEU A 132 13.88 -13.08 -25.10
C LEU A 132 15.22 -13.82 -24.97
N ALA A 133 15.54 -14.69 -25.92
CA ALA A 133 16.79 -15.46 -25.91
C ALA A 133 18.05 -14.56 -26.03
N ASP A 134 17.99 -13.44 -26.76
CA ASP A 134 19.06 -12.43 -26.84
C ASP A 134 18.64 -11.13 -26.16
N ARG A 135 19.01 -11.00 -24.90
CA ARG A 135 18.73 -9.82 -24.06
C ARG A 135 19.58 -8.61 -24.42
N SER A 136 20.68 -8.78 -25.16
CA SER A 136 21.55 -7.67 -25.55
C SER A 136 20.86 -6.67 -26.47
N GLN A 137 19.75 -7.07 -27.10
CA GLN A 137 18.90 -6.21 -27.93
C GLN A 137 17.91 -5.36 -27.13
N ILE A 138 17.72 -5.61 -25.83
CA ILE A 138 16.76 -4.88 -25.02
C ILE A 138 17.30 -3.47 -24.74
N SER A 139 16.45 -2.47 -24.93
CA SER A 139 16.73 -1.07 -24.60
C SER A 139 16.18 -0.70 -23.22
N HIS A 140 14.93 -1.06 -22.93
CA HIS A 140 14.27 -0.91 -21.64
C HIS A 140 13.00 -1.77 -21.59
N VAL A 141 12.47 -1.98 -20.40
CA VAL A 141 11.22 -2.74 -20.16
C VAL A 141 10.26 -1.89 -19.34
N THR A 142 8.98 -2.00 -19.65
CA THR A 142 7.89 -1.39 -18.86
C THR A 142 6.92 -2.49 -18.45
N SER A 143 6.56 -2.55 -17.17
CA SER A 143 5.50 -3.41 -16.64
C SER A 143 4.43 -2.53 -16.03
N ARG A 144 3.16 -2.80 -16.34
CA ARG A 144 2.02 -2.02 -15.82
C ARG A 144 1.06 -2.91 -15.09
N TYR A 145 0.66 -2.48 -13.90
CA TYR A 145 -0.45 -3.02 -13.12
C TYR A 145 -1.35 -1.87 -12.75
N GLN A 146 -2.37 -1.67 -13.58
CA GLN A 146 -3.28 -0.55 -13.50
C GLN A 146 -4.70 -1.11 -13.38
N GLU A 147 -5.41 -0.79 -12.31
CA GLU A 147 -6.74 -1.33 -12.05
C GLU A 147 -7.57 -0.36 -11.23
N LYS A 148 -8.86 -0.65 -11.14
CA LYS A 148 -9.74 -0.01 -10.16
C LYS A 148 -9.85 -0.89 -8.93
N ILE A 149 -9.22 -0.48 -7.82
CA ILE A 149 -9.16 -1.31 -6.62
C ILE A 149 -10.55 -1.61 -6.05
N GLU A 150 -11.53 -0.72 -6.21
CA GLU A 150 -12.89 -0.92 -5.70
C GLU A 150 -13.63 -2.08 -6.39
N GLU A 151 -13.24 -2.45 -7.61
CA GLU A 151 -13.79 -3.63 -8.31
C GLU A 151 -13.20 -4.94 -7.76
N HIS A 152 -12.04 -4.86 -7.09
CA HIS A 152 -11.29 -6.00 -6.54
C HIS A 152 -11.50 -6.20 -5.04
N SER A 153 -11.56 -5.12 -4.26
CA SER A 153 -11.70 -5.16 -2.80
C SER A 153 -13.05 -5.71 -2.34
N GLY A 154 -14.06 -5.73 -3.21
CA GLY A 154 -15.41 -6.20 -2.89
C GLY A 154 -15.98 -5.50 -1.65
N THR A 155 -16.49 -6.27 -0.69
CA THR A 155 -16.94 -5.78 0.63
C THR A 155 -15.88 -5.91 1.73
N GLU A 156 -14.66 -6.35 1.38
CA GLU A 156 -13.60 -6.60 2.35
C GLU A 156 -12.85 -5.31 2.69
N GLY A 157 -13.19 -4.69 3.82
CA GLY A 157 -12.61 -3.40 4.23
C GLY A 157 -11.13 -3.41 4.63
N TRP A 158 -10.44 -4.55 4.55
CA TRP A 158 -9.05 -4.66 5.01
C TRP A 158 -8.03 -4.12 4.01
N TYR A 159 -8.35 -4.07 2.71
CA TYR A 159 -7.47 -3.54 1.67
C TYR A 159 -7.14 -2.05 1.85
N GLN A 160 -8.01 -1.30 2.55
CA GLN A 160 -7.86 0.13 2.82
C GLN A 160 -7.55 0.42 4.30
N ASP A 161 -7.30 -0.62 5.09
CA ASP A 161 -6.89 -0.52 6.49
C ASP A 161 -5.39 -0.77 6.57
N ILE A 162 -4.61 0.29 6.71
CA ILE A 162 -3.14 0.25 6.66
C ILE A 162 -2.53 -0.76 7.64
N ASP A 163 -3.14 -0.95 8.81
CA ASP A 163 -2.68 -1.89 9.83
C ASP A 163 -2.87 -3.35 9.41
N ARG A 164 -3.75 -3.60 8.43
CA ARG A 164 -4.11 -4.94 7.94
C ARG A 164 -3.53 -5.27 6.58
N CYS A 165 -3.45 -4.29 5.66
CA CYS A 165 -2.89 -4.47 4.33
C CYS A 165 -1.38 -4.22 4.26
N GLY A 166 -0.83 -3.36 5.13
CA GLY A 166 0.59 -2.99 5.15
C GLY A 166 1.01 -1.98 4.08
N GLY A 167 0.11 -1.60 3.18
CA GLY A 167 0.35 -0.68 2.07
C GLY A 167 -0.70 -0.81 0.98
N GLY A 168 -0.59 0.02 -0.05
CA GLY A 168 -1.48 0.02 -1.21
C GLY A 168 -0.93 -0.74 -2.41
N CYS A 169 -0.96 -0.09 -3.58
CA CYS A 169 -0.63 -0.76 -4.85
C CYS A 169 0.79 -1.37 -4.88
N VAL A 170 1.75 -0.82 -4.13
CA VAL A 170 3.14 -1.34 -4.11
C VAL A 170 3.21 -2.70 -3.44
N ILE A 171 2.58 -2.89 -2.28
CA ILE A 171 2.60 -4.18 -1.58
C ILE A 171 1.62 -5.19 -2.18
N ASP A 172 0.55 -4.73 -2.82
CA ASP A 172 -0.44 -5.63 -3.42
C ASP A 172 -0.04 -6.08 -4.83
N ASN A 173 0.15 -5.15 -5.77
CA ASN A 173 0.47 -5.47 -7.16
C ASN A 173 1.97 -5.63 -7.42
N GLY A 174 2.81 -4.88 -6.69
CA GLY A 174 4.26 -4.91 -6.84
C GLY A 174 4.84 -6.33 -6.78
N PRO A 175 4.50 -7.19 -5.81
CA PRO A 175 5.07 -8.52 -5.74
C PRO A 175 4.83 -9.38 -6.99
N ASN A 176 3.63 -9.32 -7.57
CA ASN A 176 3.31 -10.00 -8.81
C ASN A 176 4.07 -9.41 -10.01
N ALA A 177 4.17 -8.09 -10.09
CA ALA A 177 4.88 -7.41 -11.17
C ALA A 177 6.39 -7.73 -11.15
N LEU A 178 7.00 -7.60 -9.97
CA LEU A 178 8.42 -7.85 -9.74
C LEU A 178 8.78 -9.32 -10.01
N ASP A 179 8.00 -10.27 -9.49
CA ASP A 179 8.27 -11.70 -9.69
C ASP A 179 8.11 -12.16 -11.15
N ALA A 180 7.09 -11.65 -11.83
CA ALA A 180 6.87 -11.92 -13.26
C ALA A 180 8.04 -11.34 -14.08
N LEU A 181 8.47 -10.12 -13.79
CA LEU A 181 9.63 -9.52 -14.44
C LEU A 181 10.91 -10.31 -14.15
N GLU A 182 11.15 -10.78 -12.93
CA GLU A 182 12.33 -11.62 -12.63
C GLU A 182 12.28 -12.98 -13.33
N THR A 183 11.08 -13.49 -13.62
CA THR A 183 10.92 -14.72 -14.42
C THR A 183 11.36 -14.48 -15.87
N VAL A 184 11.13 -13.28 -16.41
CA VAL A 184 11.51 -12.90 -17.79
C VAL A 184 12.95 -12.39 -17.87
N LEU A 185 13.37 -11.60 -16.89
CA LEU A 185 14.57 -10.78 -16.89
C LEU A 185 15.60 -11.21 -15.83
N GLY A 186 15.36 -12.25 -15.04
CA GLY A 186 16.25 -12.59 -13.93
C GLY A 186 16.30 -11.48 -12.86
N PRO A 187 17.28 -11.52 -11.95
CA PRO A 187 17.29 -10.65 -10.77
C PRO A 187 17.24 -9.17 -11.09
N LEU A 188 16.44 -8.44 -10.31
CA LEU A 188 16.29 -6.99 -10.40
C LEU A 188 16.83 -6.28 -9.15
N THR A 189 17.25 -5.04 -9.32
CA THR A 189 17.64 -4.14 -8.25
C THR A 189 16.87 -2.85 -8.38
N LEU A 190 16.25 -2.40 -7.29
CA LEU A 190 15.56 -1.11 -7.25
C LEU A 190 16.58 0.03 -7.29
N THR A 191 16.31 1.06 -8.08
CA THR A 191 17.20 2.22 -8.26
C THR A 191 16.54 3.54 -7.88
N ASP A 192 15.22 3.65 -8.02
CA ASP A 192 14.43 4.78 -7.53
C ASP A 192 12.97 4.35 -7.35
N ALA A 193 12.21 5.10 -6.56
CA ALA A 193 10.78 4.90 -6.39
C ALA A 193 10.04 6.24 -6.21
N THR A 194 8.90 6.38 -6.88
CA THR A 194 7.91 7.43 -6.67
C THR A 194 6.68 6.80 -6.04
N ILE A 195 6.16 7.37 -4.95
CA ILE A 195 4.88 6.98 -4.34
C ILE A 195 3.93 8.17 -4.39
N GLY A 196 2.69 7.95 -4.82
CA GLY A 196 1.70 8.98 -5.06
C GLY A 196 0.30 8.61 -4.59
N ASP A 197 -0.56 9.63 -4.52
CA ASP A 197 -1.97 9.51 -4.13
C ASP A 197 -2.20 8.68 -2.86
N VAL A 198 -1.62 9.15 -1.75
CA VAL A 198 -1.74 8.48 -0.45
C VAL A 198 -3.03 8.91 0.23
N ARG A 199 -3.95 7.96 0.45
CA ARG A 199 -5.26 8.15 1.08
C ARG A 199 -5.30 7.33 2.37
N SER A 200 -5.45 8.00 3.50
CA SER A 200 -5.47 7.34 4.83
C SER A 200 -4.26 6.43 5.10
N GLY A 201 -3.09 6.77 4.53
CA GLY A 201 -1.86 5.98 4.68
C GLY A 201 -1.64 4.90 3.62
N VAL A 202 -2.59 4.70 2.70
CA VAL A 202 -2.53 3.71 1.61
C VAL A 202 -2.28 4.42 0.29
N GLU A 203 -1.21 4.06 -0.44
CA GLU A 203 -0.87 4.64 -1.74
C GLU A 203 -1.67 4.03 -2.90
N PHE A 204 -2.19 4.88 -3.77
CA PHE A 204 -2.97 4.46 -4.93
C PHE A 204 -2.13 4.38 -6.20
N CYS A 205 -0.98 5.05 -6.27
CA CYS A 205 -0.09 4.91 -7.42
C CYS A 205 1.39 4.94 -7.03
N ALA A 206 2.21 4.27 -7.84
CA ALA A 206 3.65 4.25 -7.67
C ALA A 206 4.39 3.95 -8.99
N GLU A 207 5.57 4.53 -9.13
CA GLU A 207 6.53 4.19 -10.19
C GLU A 207 7.78 3.61 -9.54
N LEU A 208 8.16 2.39 -9.89
CA LEU A 208 9.39 1.76 -9.43
C LEU A 208 10.38 1.69 -10.60
N HIS A 209 11.54 2.30 -10.43
CA HIS A 209 12.63 2.23 -11.40
C HIS A 209 13.63 1.18 -10.95
N LEU A 210 13.79 0.12 -11.74
CA LEU A 210 14.72 -0.97 -11.47
C LEU A 210 15.74 -1.10 -12.59
N ALA A 211 16.79 -1.88 -12.31
CA ALA A 211 17.73 -2.34 -13.31
C ALA A 211 18.00 -3.84 -13.13
N THR A 212 18.22 -4.51 -14.26
CA THR A 212 18.79 -5.86 -14.30
C THR A 212 20.28 -5.83 -13.97
N THR A 213 20.88 -6.98 -13.67
CA THR A 213 22.33 -7.09 -13.41
C THR A 213 23.22 -6.61 -14.55
N ASP A 214 22.73 -6.67 -15.79
CA ASP A 214 23.40 -6.19 -17.00
C ASP A 214 23.03 -4.73 -17.38
N GLY A 215 22.31 -4.02 -16.50
CA GLY A 215 22.06 -2.59 -16.61
C GLY A 215 20.89 -2.20 -17.53
N ILE A 216 20.05 -3.15 -17.93
CA ILE A 216 18.81 -2.86 -18.67
C ILE A 216 17.84 -2.15 -17.71
N PRO A 217 17.37 -0.93 -18.03
CA PRO A 217 16.38 -0.20 -17.23
C PRO A 217 15.00 -0.87 -17.30
N VAL A 218 14.32 -0.91 -16.17
CA VAL A 218 12.97 -1.44 -16.03
C VAL A 218 12.11 -0.42 -15.28
N LEU A 219 10.93 -0.12 -15.80
CA LEU A 219 9.91 0.70 -15.13
C LEU A 219 8.74 -0.21 -14.75
N VAL A 220 8.36 -0.20 -13.49
CA VAL A 220 7.08 -0.76 -13.02
C VAL A 220 6.16 0.39 -12.66
N ASP A 221 5.00 0.44 -13.30
CA ASP A 221 3.96 1.43 -13.09
C ASP A 221 2.74 0.76 -12.46
N LEU A 222 2.39 1.23 -11.26
CA LEU A 222 1.34 0.69 -10.41
C LEU A 222 0.27 1.77 -10.20
N ASP A 223 -0.99 1.43 -10.46
CA ASP A 223 -2.11 2.38 -10.31
C ASP A 223 -3.40 1.67 -9.92
N TRP A 224 -4.05 2.16 -8.87
CA TRP A 224 -5.35 1.72 -8.35
C TRP A 224 -6.50 2.67 -8.67
N ALA A 225 -6.21 3.80 -9.33
CA ALA A 225 -7.14 4.90 -9.55
C ALA A 225 -7.80 4.90 -10.94
N LEU A 226 -7.78 3.77 -11.66
CA LEU A 226 -8.44 3.69 -12.96
C LEU A 226 -9.96 3.88 -12.81
N GLU A 227 -10.58 4.59 -13.76
CA GLU A 227 -12.02 4.83 -13.71
C GLU A 227 -12.83 3.55 -13.97
N THR A 228 -12.34 2.69 -14.87
CA THR A 228 -12.91 1.38 -15.23
C THR A 228 -11.83 0.44 -15.79
N GLY A 229 -12.04 -0.86 -15.61
CA GLY A 229 -11.22 -1.90 -16.23
C GLY A 229 -9.86 -2.08 -15.57
N GLU A 230 -9.01 -2.83 -16.28
CA GLU A 230 -7.73 -3.27 -15.75
C GLU A 230 -6.74 -3.53 -16.89
N ARG A 231 -5.47 -3.32 -16.58
CA ARG A 231 -4.34 -3.53 -17.47
C ARG A 231 -3.20 -4.15 -16.69
N LYS A 232 -2.78 -5.35 -17.11
CA LYS A 232 -1.63 -6.08 -16.56
C LYS A 232 -0.77 -6.58 -17.70
N ASP A 233 0.34 -5.89 -17.97
CA ASP A 233 1.18 -6.19 -19.13
C ASP A 233 2.68 -5.96 -18.89
N ILE A 234 3.50 -6.59 -19.74
CA ILE A 234 4.93 -6.33 -19.88
C ILE A 234 5.22 -5.96 -21.33
N THR A 235 5.88 -4.82 -21.53
CA THR A 235 6.37 -4.35 -22.83
C THR A 235 7.89 -4.29 -22.82
N VAL A 236 8.55 -5.04 -23.70
CA VAL A 236 9.99 -5.03 -23.88
C VAL A 236 10.34 -4.27 -25.15
N HIS A 237 11.04 -3.14 -24.99
CA HIS A 237 11.46 -2.29 -26.09
C HIS A 237 12.85 -2.68 -26.57
N LEU A 238 13.01 -3.00 -27.85
CA LEU A 238 14.29 -3.38 -28.43
C LEU A 238 15.03 -2.17 -29.03
N LYS A 239 16.35 -2.25 -29.12
CA LYS A 239 17.25 -1.21 -29.65
C LYS A 239 17.00 -0.87 -31.12
N ASP A 240 16.40 -1.80 -31.87
CA ASP A 240 16.01 -1.61 -33.28
C ASP A 240 14.61 -1.00 -33.45
N GLY A 241 13.93 -0.65 -32.35
CA GLY A 241 12.61 -0.03 -32.33
C GLY A 241 11.43 -1.02 -32.30
N ARG A 242 11.68 -2.33 -32.41
CA ARG A 242 10.62 -3.35 -32.22
C ARG A 242 10.21 -3.44 -30.75
N GLN A 243 9.02 -3.99 -30.51
CA GLN A 243 8.51 -4.28 -29.18
C GLN A 243 8.06 -5.74 -29.11
N LEU A 244 8.35 -6.38 -27.99
CA LEU A 244 7.70 -7.62 -27.58
C LEU A 244 6.75 -7.28 -26.44
N TYR A 245 5.59 -7.94 -26.41
CA TYR A 245 4.49 -7.55 -25.55
C TYR A 245 3.82 -8.80 -24.99
N ALA A 246 3.57 -8.82 -23.68
CA ALA A 246 2.77 -9.82 -23.01
C ALA A 246 1.60 -9.11 -22.32
N ASP A 247 0.40 -9.35 -22.80
CA ASP A 247 -0.83 -8.96 -22.12
C ASP A 247 -1.29 -10.13 -21.25
N MET A 248 -1.25 -9.95 -19.93
CA MET A 248 -1.57 -11.05 -19.02
C MET A 248 -3.06 -11.38 -18.99
N LEU A 249 -3.90 -10.55 -19.61
CA LEU A 249 -5.35 -10.68 -19.66
C LEU A 249 -5.86 -11.09 -21.06
N ASP A 250 -4.99 -11.13 -22.08
CA ASP A 250 -5.41 -11.47 -23.45
C ASP A 250 -5.96 -12.90 -23.52
N GLY A 251 -7.12 -13.03 -24.18
CA GLY A 251 -7.91 -14.26 -24.25
C GLY A 251 -8.90 -14.46 -23.10
N PHE A 252 -8.97 -13.56 -22.11
CA PHE A 252 -9.89 -13.65 -20.97
C PHE A 252 -10.87 -12.46 -20.91
N GLU A 253 -12.10 -12.73 -20.46
CA GLU A 253 -13.14 -11.69 -20.32
C GLU A 253 -12.83 -10.72 -19.15
N ALA A 254 -12.16 -11.21 -18.11
CA ALA A 254 -11.80 -10.43 -16.92
C ALA A 254 -10.57 -11.03 -16.21
N PHE A 255 -9.97 -10.30 -15.28
CA PHE A 255 -8.80 -10.77 -14.53
C PHE A 255 -9.02 -12.12 -13.83
N LYS A 256 -10.14 -12.28 -13.10
CA LYS A 256 -10.41 -13.51 -12.35
C LYS A 256 -10.55 -14.75 -13.24
N SER A 257 -10.97 -14.62 -14.50
CA SER A 257 -11.03 -15.76 -15.42
C SER A 257 -9.67 -16.14 -16.00
N SER A 258 -8.62 -15.34 -15.79
CA SER A 258 -7.24 -15.67 -16.18
C SER A 258 -6.51 -16.56 -15.18
N LEU A 259 -7.05 -16.77 -13.97
CA LEU A 259 -6.27 -17.27 -12.84
C LEU A 259 -6.17 -18.79 -12.75
N ASP A 260 -7.15 -19.56 -13.21
CA ASP A 260 -7.24 -21.01 -12.93
C ASP A 260 -5.94 -21.77 -13.27
N HIS A 261 -5.40 -21.55 -14.47
CA HIS A 261 -4.16 -22.20 -14.91
C HIS A 261 -2.92 -21.73 -14.11
N GLU A 262 -2.93 -20.49 -13.62
CA GLU A 262 -1.83 -19.92 -12.86
C GLU A 262 -1.75 -20.53 -11.44
N TYR A 263 -2.91 -20.71 -10.79
CA TYR A 263 -3.00 -21.36 -9.47
C TYR A 263 -2.74 -22.87 -9.54
N ALA A 264 -3.14 -23.54 -10.62
CA ALA A 264 -2.71 -24.90 -10.90
C ALA A 264 -1.18 -25.01 -10.98
N GLY A 265 -0.54 -24.03 -11.64
CA GLY A 265 0.93 -23.91 -11.68
C GLY A 265 1.56 -23.77 -10.29
N ILE A 266 1.01 -22.89 -9.44
CA ILE A 266 1.46 -22.72 -8.05
C ILE A 266 1.42 -24.05 -7.29
N MET A 267 0.28 -24.75 -7.32
CA MET A 267 0.11 -25.97 -6.54
C MET A 267 1.00 -27.12 -7.04
N ALA A 268 1.19 -27.23 -8.35
CA ALA A 268 2.12 -28.20 -8.94
C ALA A 268 3.58 -27.93 -8.55
N ASP A 269 4.01 -26.66 -8.55
CA ASP A 269 5.36 -26.26 -8.13
C ASP A 269 5.56 -26.46 -6.62
N PHE A 270 4.57 -26.11 -5.81
CA PHE A 270 4.62 -26.34 -4.37
C PHE A 270 4.73 -27.83 -4.05
N HIS A 271 3.88 -28.67 -4.65
CA HIS A 271 3.92 -30.12 -4.48
C HIS A 271 5.27 -30.71 -4.90
N ARG A 272 5.78 -30.32 -6.07
CA ARG A 272 7.10 -30.73 -6.55
C ARG A 272 8.21 -30.30 -5.61
N THR A 273 8.15 -29.09 -5.05
CA THR A 273 9.15 -28.58 -4.10
C THR A 273 9.19 -29.40 -2.81
N VAL A 274 8.01 -29.73 -2.26
CA VAL A 274 7.88 -30.61 -1.09
C VAL A 274 8.43 -32.01 -1.40
N ARG A 275 8.00 -32.62 -2.52
CA ARG A 275 8.40 -33.97 -2.91
C ARG A 275 9.91 -34.10 -3.15
N ASP A 276 10.49 -33.15 -3.87
CA ASP A 276 11.89 -33.22 -4.29
C ASP A 276 12.85 -32.81 -3.17
N GLY A 277 12.32 -32.30 -2.03
CA GLY A 277 13.12 -31.78 -0.92
C GLY A 277 14.04 -30.62 -1.32
N ARG A 278 13.70 -29.92 -2.41
CA ARG A 278 14.53 -28.83 -2.96
C ARG A 278 14.27 -27.56 -2.17
N SER A 279 15.23 -27.19 -1.34
CA SER A 279 15.32 -25.89 -0.67
C SER A 279 16.07 -24.89 -1.58
N GLY A 280 15.56 -24.64 -2.79
CA GLY A 280 15.91 -23.39 -3.47
C GLY A 280 15.34 -22.24 -2.65
N PRO A 281 16.02 -21.09 -2.50
CA PRO A 281 15.47 -19.98 -1.73
C PRO A 281 14.15 -19.53 -2.38
N ASP A 282 13.08 -19.54 -1.60
CA ASP A 282 11.83 -18.93 -1.99
C ASP A 282 12.07 -17.45 -2.35
N ARG A 283 11.42 -16.96 -3.41
CA ARG A 283 11.59 -15.56 -3.85
C ARG A 283 10.83 -14.57 -2.96
N GLY A 284 9.92 -15.04 -2.11
CA GLY A 284 9.10 -14.22 -1.23
C GLY A 284 9.88 -13.17 -0.43
N PRO A 285 10.89 -13.56 0.38
CA PRO A 285 11.69 -12.63 1.16
C PRO A 285 12.36 -11.54 0.32
N HIS A 286 12.96 -11.91 -0.81
CA HIS A 286 13.59 -10.94 -1.74
C HIS A 286 12.59 -9.95 -2.32
N ILE A 287 11.40 -10.42 -2.70
CA ILE A 287 10.34 -9.55 -3.21
C ILE A 287 9.81 -8.62 -2.10
N VAL A 288 9.69 -9.11 -0.86
CA VAL A 288 9.35 -8.26 0.30
C VAL A 288 10.44 -7.22 0.58
N ASP A 289 11.72 -7.58 0.46
CA ASP A 289 12.85 -6.63 0.57
C ASP A 289 12.72 -5.49 -0.45
N LEU A 290 12.44 -5.81 -1.73
CA LEU A 290 12.24 -4.81 -2.78
C LEU A 290 11.05 -3.89 -2.51
N VAL A 291 9.94 -4.43 -1.98
CA VAL A 291 8.76 -3.65 -1.59
C VAL A 291 9.08 -2.71 -0.43
N GLU A 292 9.76 -3.19 0.61
CA GLU A 292 10.15 -2.37 1.76
C GLU A 292 11.17 -1.28 1.35
N GLU A 293 12.10 -1.61 0.45
CA GLU A 293 13.04 -0.66 -0.14
C GLU A 293 12.32 0.43 -0.95
N ALA A 294 11.30 0.07 -1.75
CA ALA A 294 10.48 1.02 -2.48
C ALA A 294 9.80 2.02 -1.57
N TYR A 295 9.23 1.56 -0.45
CA TYR A 295 8.66 2.46 0.56
C TYR A 295 9.73 3.35 1.22
N ALA A 296 10.92 2.83 1.50
CA ALA A 296 12.01 3.61 2.09
C ALA A 296 12.49 4.74 1.15
N ILE A 297 12.70 4.43 -0.13
CA ILE A 297 13.07 5.41 -1.16
C ILE A 297 11.95 6.43 -1.34
N GLY A 298 10.71 5.97 -1.51
CA GLY A 298 9.54 6.81 -1.72
C GLY A 298 9.33 7.82 -0.59
N ARG A 299 9.43 7.39 0.68
CA ARG A 299 9.36 8.28 1.85
C ARG A 299 10.48 9.31 1.86
N THR A 300 11.72 8.88 1.62
CA THR A 300 12.89 9.79 1.57
C THR A 300 12.72 10.84 0.47
N ARG A 301 12.18 10.43 -0.68
CA ARG A 301 11.89 11.33 -1.81
C ARG A 301 10.76 12.29 -1.48
N GLU A 302 9.68 11.83 -0.86
CA GLU A 302 8.58 12.68 -0.40
C GLU A 302 9.07 13.72 0.62
N GLU A 303 9.86 13.31 1.61
CA GLU A 303 10.48 14.22 2.58
C GLU A 303 11.35 15.28 1.88
N ARG A 304 12.22 14.86 0.94
CA ARG A 304 13.08 15.77 0.16
C ARG A 304 12.29 16.73 -0.72
N LEU A 305 11.20 16.28 -1.34
CA LEU A 305 10.34 17.11 -2.20
C LEU A 305 9.46 18.06 -1.38
N ARG A 306 8.87 17.61 -0.26
CA ARG A 306 8.09 18.46 0.65
C ARG A 306 8.90 19.62 1.23
N MET A 307 10.21 19.42 1.44
CA MET A 307 11.11 20.51 1.86
C MET A 307 11.28 21.62 0.80
N ASN A 308 10.87 21.41 -0.46
CA ASN A 308 11.25 22.27 -1.59
C ASN A 308 10.11 22.68 -2.54
N THR A 309 8.84 22.40 -2.24
CA THR A 309 7.73 22.62 -3.20
C THR A 309 6.84 23.82 -2.91
N LYS A 310 6.97 24.45 -1.74
CA LYS A 310 6.12 25.59 -1.34
C LYS A 310 6.93 26.85 -1.09
N GLU A 311 6.71 27.86 -1.92
CA GLU A 311 7.20 29.21 -1.63
C GLU A 311 6.49 29.77 -0.38
N PRO A 312 7.22 30.29 0.61
CA PRO A 312 6.60 30.91 1.78
C PRO A 312 5.70 32.08 1.39
N VAL A 313 4.47 32.09 1.89
CA VAL A 313 3.52 33.18 1.65
C VAL A 313 3.36 34.05 2.89
N SER A 314 3.28 35.35 2.66
CA SER A 314 3.08 36.35 3.71
C SER A 314 1.62 36.77 3.79
N ALA A 315 1.08 36.82 5.02
CA ALA A 315 -0.21 37.39 5.34
C ALA A 315 -0.03 38.52 6.34
N ARG A 316 -0.60 39.69 6.06
CA ARG A 316 -0.47 40.89 6.88
C ARG A 316 -1.68 41.02 7.79
N LEU A 317 -1.48 41.15 9.09
CA LEU A 317 -2.57 41.33 10.05
C LEU A 317 -3.28 42.67 9.82
N VAL A 318 -4.57 42.61 9.51
CA VAL A 318 -5.44 43.78 9.25
C VAL A 318 -6.36 44.10 10.42
N LYS A 319 -6.61 43.13 11.31
CA LYS A 319 -7.37 43.31 12.54
C LYS A 319 -6.87 42.31 13.58
N LEU A 320 -6.67 42.74 14.82
CA LEU A 320 -6.30 41.86 15.92
C LEU A 320 -7.53 41.45 16.74
N LEU A 321 -7.46 40.27 17.33
CA LEU A 321 -8.44 39.77 18.28
C LEU A 321 -7.71 39.31 19.56
N PHE A 322 -8.38 39.45 20.70
CA PHE A 322 -7.76 39.28 22.02
C PHE A 322 -8.54 38.34 22.95
N HIS A 323 -9.51 37.62 22.41
CA HIS A 323 -10.40 36.76 23.21
C HIS A 323 -10.08 35.29 23.02
N ARG A 324 -10.55 34.47 23.96
CA ARG A 324 -10.49 33.01 23.95
C ARG A 324 -11.89 32.44 24.14
N ARG A 325 -12.11 31.22 23.68
CA ARG A 325 -13.35 30.44 23.88
C ARG A 325 -12.99 29.01 24.21
N THR A 326 -13.89 28.33 24.92
CA THR A 326 -13.78 26.90 25.26
C THR A 326 -15.02 26.12 24.79
N ASP A 327 -15.87 26.77 24.00
CA ASP A 327 -17.17 26.29 23.52
C ASP A 327 -17.49 26.83 22.12
N ARG A 328 -16.45 27.10 21.33
CA ARG A 328 -16.59 27.83 20.05
C ARG A 328 -17.43 27.10 19.01
N GLY A 329 -17.45 25.77 19.03
CA GLY A 329 -18.26 24.94 18.13
C GLY A 329 -17.80 24.95 16.67
N MET A 330 -16.52 25.21 16.40
CA MET A 330 -15.95 25.04 15.06
C MET A 330 -15.86 23.56 14.69
N ARG A 331 -15.79 23.27 13.38
CA ARG A 331 -15.63 21.92 12.85
C ARG A 331 -14.57 21.87 11.77
N LEU A 332 -13.70 20.87 11.86
CA LEU A 332 -12.69 20.64 10.83
C LEU A 332 -13.36 20.30 9.49
N SER A 333 -13.06 21.08 8.46
CA SER A 333 -13.47 20.81 7.08
C SER A 333 -12.68 19.63 6.47
N PRO A 334 -13.17 18.98 5.39
CA PRO A 334 -12.49 17.83 4.79
C PRO A 334 -11.24 18.18 3.97
N TRP A 335 -10.93 19.46 3.81
CA TRP A 335 -9.93 19.93 2.85
C TRP A 335 -8.52 19.89 3.45
N GLN A 336 -7.59 19.26 2.73
CA GLN A 336 -6.16 19.26 3.10
C GLN A 336 -5.47 20.60 2.81
N SER A 337 -5.98 21.36 1.86
CA SER A 337 -5.43 22.65 1.46
C SER A 337 -6.51 23.60 0.96
N ARG A 338 -6.22 24.91 0.96
CA ARG A 338 -7.10 25.97 0.46
C ARG A 338 -6.34 26.95 -0.41
N CYS A 339 -6.84 27.14 -1.63
CA CYS A 339 -6.44 28.29 -2.45
C CYS A 339 -6.98 29.58 -1.81
N VAL A 340 -6.09 30.55 -1.62
CA VAL A 340 -6.40 31.90 -1.15
C VAL A 340 -6.00 32.86 -2.26
N ARG A 341 -6.86 33.83 -2.60
CA ARG A 341 -6.55 34.82 -3.63
C ARG A 341 -5.75 35.97 -3.02
N ALA A 342 -4.98 36.66 -3.86
CA ALA A 342 -4.35 37.91 -3.46
C ALA A 342 -5.43 38.91 -3.01
N GLY A 343 -5.26 39.50 -1.83
CA GLY A 343 -6.19 40.43 -1.20
C GLY A 343 -7.30 39.77 -0.37
N ASP A 344 -7.42 38.45 -0.35
CA ASP A 344 -8.38 37.76 0.51
C ASP A 344 -7.99 37.94 1.99
N VAL A 345 -9.00 38.07 2.84
CA VAL A 345 -8.85 38.23 4.29
C VAL A 345 -9.45 37.04 5.01
N HIS A 346 -8.66 36.39 5.86
CA HIS A 346 -9.09 35.22 6.62
C HIS A 346 -8.79 35.35 8.11
N GLU A 347 -9.56 34.65 8.93
CA GLU A 347 -9.45 34.68 10.39
C GLU A 347 -8.46 33.61 10.85
N LEU A 348 -7.49 33.99 11.67
CA LEU A 348 -6.45 33.13 12.20
C LEU A 348 -6.76 32.78 13.65
N VAL A 349 -6.87 31.48 13.91
CA VAL A 349 -7.40 30.93 15.17
C VAL A 349 -6.44 29.86 15.67
N THR A 350 -5.89 30.03 16.86
CA THR A 350 -5.09 29.00 17.51
C THR A 350 -5.96 28.02 18.28
N THR A 351 -5.52 26.77 18.41
CA THR A 351 -6.24 25.73 19.15
C THR A 351 -5.30 24.68 19.72
N THR A 352 -5.74 24.06 20.82
CA THR A 352 -5.09 22.89 21.44
C THR A 352 -5.86 21.58 21.22
N ASP A 353 -6.99 21.61 20.49
CA ASP A 353 -7.88 20.44 20.34
C ASP A 353 -7.39 19.40 19.33
N LEU A 354 -6.32 19.71 18.55
CA LEU A 354 -5.64 18.77 17.63
C LEU A 354 -6.58 17.98 16.70
N PRO A 355 -7.46 18.62 15.91
CA PRO A 355 -8.41 17.91 15.08
C PRO A 355 -7.72 17.16 13.92
N THR A 356 -8.03 15.88 13.75
CA THR A 356 -7.42 15.03 12.72
C THR A 356 -8.41 14.64 11.63
N THR A 357 -9.68 14.43 11.98
CA THR A 357 -10.74 13.85 11.16
C THR A 357 -11.78 14.91 10.76
N THR A 358 -12.30 14.82 9.54
CA THR A 358 -13.38 15.69 9.06
C THR A 358 -14.56 15.69 10.05
N GLY A 359 -15.00 16.89 10.43
CA GLY A 359 -16.11 17.09 11.34
C GLY A 359 -15.73 17.14 12.83
N ASP A 360 -14.47 16.84 13.17
CA ASP A 360 -13.92 16.98 14.53
C ASP A 360 -14.23 18.36 15.08
N ARG A 361 -14.64 18.38 16.35
CA ARG A 361 -15.09 19.59 17.03
C ARG A 361 -13.88 20.36 17.58
N VAL A 362 -13.90 21.68 17.37
CA VAL A 362 -12.85 22.60 17.84
C VAL A 362 -13.52 23.68 18.69
N ASP A 363 -13.26 23.63 19.99
CA ASP A 363 -13.92 24.44 21.00
C ASP A 363 -12.93 25.33 21.78
N HIS A 364 -11.75 24.81 22.10
CA HIS A 364 -10.68 25.51 22.81
C HIS A 364 -9.84 26.32 21.83
N VAL A 365 -10.16 27.61 21.73
CA VAL A 365 -9.59 28.49 20.70
C VAL A 365 -9.18 29.85 21.23
N GLY A 366 -8.16 30.42 20.58
CA GLY A 366 -7.64 31.75 20.80
C GLY A 366 -7.53 32.47 19.47
N PHE A 367 -7.95 33.72 19.43
CA PHE A 367 -8.03 34.44 18.16
C PHE A 367 -6.82 35.34 18.01
N LEU A 368 -6.08 35.21 16.91
CA LEU A 368 -5.01 36.14 16.56
C LEU A 368 -5.59 37.36 15.85
N GLY A 369 -6.53 37.13 14.93
CA GLY A 369 -7.12 38.21 14.17
C GLY A 369 -7.39 37.85 12.72
N PHE A 370 -7.57 38.87 11.89
CA PHE A 370 -7.74 38.72 10.46
C PHE A 370 -6.46 39.12 9.74
N ALA A 371 -6.05 38.33 8.77
CA ALA A 371 -4.87 38.58 7.94
C ALA A 371 -5.24 38.64 6.46
N GLU A 372 -4.71 39.63 5.76
CA GLU A 372 -4.80 39.82 4.31
C GLU A 372 -3.62 39.14 3.62
N PHE A 373 -3.88 38.29 2.64
CA PHE A 373 -2.83 37.59 1.89
C PHE A 373 -2.34 38.45 0.72
N GLY A 374 -1.03 38.75 0.70
CA GLY A 374 -0.46 39.66 -0.30
C GLY A 374 -0.33 39.09 -1.71
N ALA A 375 -0.42 37.76 -1.84
CA ALA A 375 -0.34 37.04 -3.10
C ALA A 375 -1.32 35.87 -3.11
N GLY A 376 -1.72 35.44 -4.31
CA GLY A 376 -2.49 34.20 -4.46
C GLY A 376 -1.61 33.01 -4.06
N THR A 377 -2.14 32.12 -3.25
CA THR A 377 -1.37 31.01 -2.66
C THR A 377 -2.26 29.80 -2.39
N VAL A 378 -1.61 28.69 -2.02
CA VAL A 378 -2.25 27.56 -1.35
C VAL A 378 -1.79 27.57 0.11
N ILE A 379 -2.70 27.39 1.05
CA ILE A 379 -2.41 27.11 2.46
C ILE A 379 -2.68 25.62 2.68
N ASP A 380 -1.71 24.91 3.25
CA ASP A 380 -1.75 23.47 3.44
C ASP A 380 -1.82 23.14 4.93
N ARG A 381 -2.54 22.07 5.28
CA ARG A 381 -2.41 21.46 6.60
C ARG A 381 -0.95 21.07 6.82
N GLY A 382 -0.39 21.47 7.95
CA GLY A 382 1.01 21.26 8.31
C GLY A 382 1.95 22.44 8.03
N ASP A 383 1.49 23.47 7.31
CA ASP A 383 2.26 24.70 7.11
C ASP A 383 2.74 25.26 8.45
N VAL A 384 4.02 25.60 8.53
CA VAL A 384 4.59 26.29 9.70
C VAL A 384 4.21 27.75 9.62
N VAL A 385 3.56 28.23 10.68
CA VAL A 385 3.16 29.64 10.84
C VAL A 385 4.19 30.34 11.73
N THR A 386 4.86 31.33 11.16
CA THR A 386 5.88 32.13 11.86
C THR A 386 5.42 33.59 11.93
N GLY A 387 5.53 34.20 13.11
CA GLY A 387 5.29 35.63 13.31
C GLY A 387 6.58 36.43 13.52
N PRO A 388 6.46 37.74 13.80
CA PRO A 388 7.61 38.64 13.97
C PRO A 388 8.59 38.22 15.09
N HIS A 389 8.10 37.46 16.06
CA HIS A 389 8.85 37.04 17.24
C HIS A 389 9.20 35.55 17.26
N GLY A 390 8.96 34.82 16.18
CA GLY A 390 9.29 33.40 16.06
C GLY A 390 8.11 32.51 15.64
N PRO A 391 8.28 31.17 15.72
CA PRO A 391 7.24 30.23 15.34
C PRO A 391 6.03 30.34 16.25
N ILE A 392 4.83 30.30 15.66
CA ILE A 392 3.55 30.34 16.37
C ILE A 392 3.00 28.93 16.52
N GLY A 393 2.97 28.17 15.43
CA GLY A 393 2.33 26.86 15.38
C GLY A 393 2.27 26.30 13.96
N ARG A 394 1.39 25.32 13.74
CA ARG A 394 1.18 24.69 12.43
C ARG A 394 -0.26 24.73 12.01
N VAL A 395 -0.55 24.89 10.73
CA VAL A 395 -1.94 24.86 10.24
C VAL A 395 -2.55 23.48 10.50
N ALA A 396 -3.52 23.41 11.40
CA ALA A 396 -4.27 22.20 11.72
C ALA A 396 -5.34 21.89 10.67
N GLY A 397 -5.86 22.92 10.01
CA GLY A 397 -6.86 22.85 8.95
C GLY A 397 -7.75 24.07 8.91
N PHE A 398 -8.98 23.89 8.44
CA PHE A 398 -9.90 25.00 8.15
C PHE A 398 -11.28 24.72 8.71
N ASP A 399 -11.95 25.75 9.19
CA ASP A 399 -13.38 25.74 9.48
C ASP A 399 -14.10 26.74 8.57
N GLU A 400 -15.29 26.33 8.09
CA GLU A 400 -16.08 27.05 7.10
C GLU A 400 -17.34 27.68 7.69
N CYS A 401 -17.41 27.88 9.03
CA CYS A 401 -18.63 28.36 9.67
C CYS A 401 -19.08 29.75 9.17
N HIS A 402 -18.14 30.54 8.63
CA HIS A 402 -18.36 31.87 8.08
C HIS A 402 -18.24 31.92 6.54
N ALA A 403 -18.15 30.78 5.87
CA ALA A 403 -18.12 30.73 4.42
C ALA A 403 -19.42 31.30 3.81
N PRO A 404 -19.36 32.01 2.66
CA PRO A 404 -18.18 32.25 1.83
C PRO A 404 -17.39 33.52 2.20
N ASN A 405 -17.68 34.16 3.33
CA ASN A 405 -17.04 35.43 3.70
C ASN A 405 -15.55 35.24 3.99
N HIS A 406 -15.21 34.30 4.86
CA HIS A 406 -13.83 33.96 5.19
C HIS A 406 -13.69 32.55 5.76
N TYR A 407 -12.48 32.00 5.69
CA TYR A 407 -12.10 30.80 6.43
C TYR A 407 -11.59 31.15 7.82
N ASN A 408 -11.90 30.27 8.77
CA ASN A 408 -11.13 30.16 9.99
C ASN A 408 -9.94 29.23 9.72
N ILE A 409 -8.74 29.78 9.63
CA ILE A 409 -7.50 29.00 9.51
C ILE A 409 -7.10 28.60 10.93
N LEU A 410 -7.19 27.30 11.20
CA LEU A 410 -6.92 26.71 12.50
C LEU A 410 -5.42 26.43 12.61
N ILE A 411 -4.80 26.90 13.68
CA ILE A 411 -3.37 26.78 13.95
C ILE A 411 -3.20 25.99 15.25
N ASP A 412 -2.61 24.81 15.15
CA ASP A 412 -2.21 24.01 16.30
C ASP A 412 -1.07 24.67 17.06
N THR A 413 -1.24 24.80 18.37
CA THR A 413 -0.30 25.43 19.31
C THR A 413 -0.30 24.69 20.65
N GLU A 414 0.82 24.69 21.37
CA GLU A 414 0.95 24.01 22.69
C GLU A 414 -0.02 24.55 23.77
N ARG A 415 -0.43 25.81 23.61
CA ARG A 415 -1.44 26.46 24.45
C ARG A 415 -2.27 27.40 23.58
N VAL A 416 -3.47 27.75 24.03
CA VAL A 416 -4.34 28.69 23.33
C VAL A 416 -3.77 30.11 23.39
N LEU A 417 -3.42 30.66 22.22
CA LEU A 417 -2.76 31.97 22.05
C LEU A 417 -3.69 33.01 21.39
N THR A 418 -3.60 34.25 21.84
CA THR A 418 -4.23 35.43 21.22
C THR A 418 -3.17 36.38 20.65
N ALA A 419 -3.59 37.45 19.97
CA ALA A 419 -2.65 38.48 19.54
C ALA A 419 -1.84 39.11 20.69
N GLU A 420 -2.43 39.23 21.88
CA GLU A 420 -1.76 39.81 23.05
C GLU A 420 -0.62 38.91 23.55
N ASP A 421 -0.85 37.60 23.63
CA ASP A 421 0.17 36.66 24.12
C ASP A 421 1.41 36.62 23.23
N LEU A 422 1.22 36.90 21.95
CA LEU A 422 2.25 36.91 20.92
C LEU A 422 2.79 38.33 20.65
N ASN A 423 2.33 39.34 21.40
CA ASN A 423 2.69 40.75 21.21
C ASN A 423 2.55 41.20 19.75
N LEU A 424 1.46 40.82 19.08
CA LEU A 424 1.21 41.15 17.68
C LEU A 424 0.63 42.57 17.56
N HIS A 425 1.00 43.24 16.48
CA HIS A 425 0.52 44.55 16.06
C HIS A 425 -0.19 44.46 14.71
N THR A 426 -1.06 45.43 14.41
CA THR A 426 -1.60 45.53 13.06
C THR A 426 -0.45 45.85 12.10
N LEU A 427 -0.53 45.30 10.89
CA LEU A 427 0.50 45.32 9.84
C LEU A 427 1.67 44.37 10.07
N ASP A 428 1.73 43.68 11.21
CA ASP A 428 2.67 42.57 11.36
C ASP A 428 2.40 41.50 10.29
N THR A 429 3.48 40.91 9.82
CA THR A 429 3.44 39.88 8.78
C THR A 429 3.63 38.52 9.41
N LEU A 430 2.72 37.60 9.10
CA LEU A 430 2.87 36.18 9.38
C LEU A 430 3.27 35.46 8.11
N THR A 431 4.16 34.49 8.23
CA THR A 431 4.62 33.67 7.11
C THR A 431 4.11 32.25 7.27
N PHE A 432 3.55 31.70 6.19
CA PHE A 432 3.14 30.30 6.06
C PHE A 432 4.13 29.62 5.12
N SER A 433 4.84 28.63 5.63
CA SER A 433 5.91 27.93 4.89
C SER A 433 5.69 26.43 4.95
N GLY A 434 6.15 25.72 3.90
CA GLY A 434 6.04 24.27 3.81
C GLY A 434 6.66 23.60 5.04
N GLY A 435 5.84 22.84 5.77
CA GLY A 435 6.30 22.07 6.92
C GLY A 435 6.54 20.61 6.54
N THR A 436 7.62 20.01 7.03
CA THR A 436 7.66 18.55 7.20
C THR A 436 6.70 18.20 8.34
N ARG A 437 5.87 17.18 8.14
CA ARG A 437 5.00 16.65 9.20
C ARG A 437 5.82 15.70 10.08
#